data_AF-A0A9C9BWI3-F1
#
_entry.id   AF-A0A9C9BWI3-F1
#
_cell.length_a   1.000
_cell.length_b   1.000
_cell.length_c   1.000
_cell.angle_alpha   90.00
_cell.angle_beta   90.00
_cell.angle_gamma   90.00
#
_symmetry.space_group_name_H-M   'P 1'
#
loop_
_entity.id
_entity.type
_entity.pdbx_description
1 polymer ?
#
loop_
_entity_poly.entity_id
_entity_poly.type
_entity_poly.pdbx_seq_one_letter_code
_entity_poly.pdbx_strand_id
1 'polypeptide(L)'
;MAARKAGKFYVVWKGRQPGVYAAWAECEAQVKGYPGAEYKAFPTREMAEAAWQESYAAHRGKNTAAQQWLFAPNPPVTPSLCVDAACSGVPGPVEYRGVRLPEGEQVFRQGPFPGGTNNIGEFLALVHAL
;
A
#
# COMPACT_ATOMS: atom_id res chain seq x y z
N MET A 1 26.01 8.39 16.04
CA MET A 1 24.71 9.04 15.76
C MET A 1 23.67 7.94 15.64
N ALA A 2 22.83 7.73 16.65
CA ALA A 2 21.75 6.74 16.57
C ALA A 2 20.72 7.22 15.53
N ALA A 3 20.34 6.35 14.59
CA ALA A 3 19.30 6.65 13.63
C ALA A 3 18.00 7.02 14.39
N ARG A 4 17.54 8.25 14.22
CA ARG A 4 16.28 8.73 14.79
C ARG A 4 15.18 7.86 14.19
N LYS A 5 14.47 7.08 15.00
CA LYS A 5 13.34 6.26 14.57
C LYS A 5 12.35 7.19 13.86
N ALA A 6 12.12 7.00 12.56
CA ALA A 6 11.22 7.83 11.78
C ALA A 6 9.86 7.89 12.50
N GLY A 7 9.44 9.10 12.87
CA GLY A 7 8.18 9.31 13.58
C GLY A 7 7.00 8.95 12.68
N LYS A 8 5.94 8.40 13.27
CA LYS A 8 4.65 8.23 12.58
C LYS A 8 3.89 9.56 12.62
N PHE A 9 3.04 9.76 11.63
CA PHE A 9 2.05 10.82 11.58
C PHE A 9 0.69 10.26 11.96
N TYR A 10 -0.19 11.06 12.55
CA TYR A 10 -1.48 10.61 13.06
C TYR A 10 -2.58 11.49 12.51
N VAL A 11 -3.62 10.88 11.97
CA VAL A 11 -4.83 11.58 11.53
C VAL A 11 -5.92 11.29 12.54
N VAL A 12 -6.60 12.34 13.01
CA VAL A 12 -7.77 12.27 13.89
C VAL A 12 -8.96 12.79 13.10
N TRP A 13 -9.90 11.92 12.71
CA TRP A 13 -11.17 12.32 12.09
C TRP A 13 -12.23 12.66 13.11
N LYS A 14 -12.19 11.99 14.27
CA LYS A 14 -13.11 12.22 15.38
C LYS A 14 -12.36 12.22 16.70
N GLY A 15 -12.42 13.34 17.40
CA GLY A 15 -11.76 13.59 18.68
C GLY A 15 -12.07 15.01 19.14
N ARG A 16 -11.37 15.49 20.18
CA ARG A 16 -11.53 16.87 20.68
C ARG A 16 -11.23 17.91 19.60
N GLN A 17 -10.11 17.72 18.91
CA GLN A 17 -9.71 18.51 17.74
C GLN A 17 -9.30 17.55 16.63
N PRO A 18 -10.08 17.45 15.54
CA PRO A 18 -9.68 16.72 14.34
C PRO A 18 -8.50 17.39 13.61
N GLY A 19 -7.66 16.59 12.96
CA GLY A 19 -6.51 17.09 12.21
C GLY A 19 -5.38 16.07 12.05
N VAL A 20 -4.25 16.54 11.51
CA VAL A 20 -3.02 15.77 11.31
C VAL A 20 -1.96 16.19 12.33
N TYR A 21 -1.38 15.22 13.03
CA TYR A 21 -0.42 15.41 14.11
C TYR A 21 0.90 14.68 13.80
N ALA A 22 2.03 15.32 14.14
CA ALA A 22 3.35 14.74 13.95
C ALA A 22 3.84 13.93 15.16
N ALA A 23 3.17 14.07 16.31
CA ALA A 23 3.52 13.36 17.53
C ALA A 23 2.32 12.59 18.12
N TRP A 24 2.60 11.40 18.69
CA TRP A 24 1.58 10.61 19.38
C TRP A 24 0.98 11.38 20.55
N ALA A 25 1.79 12.11 21.32
CA ALA A 25 1.31 12.86 22.49
C ALA A 25 0.22 13.89 22.13
N GLU A 26 0.38 14.58 20.98
CA GLU A 26 -0.60 15.55 20.49
C GLU A 26 -1.89 14.86 20.04
N CYS A 27 -1.76 13.76 19.29
CA CYS A 27 -2.89 12.93 18.88
C CYS A 27 -3.63 12.33 20.09
N GLU A 28 -2.90 11.77 21.06
CA GLU A 28 -3.43 11.13 22.26
C GLU A 28 -4.28 12.11 23.06
N ALA A 29 -3.82 13.36 23.21
CA ALA A 29 -4.60 14.41 23.87
C ALA A 29 -5.98 14.63 23.20
N GLN A 30 -6.10 14.41 21.89
CA GLN A 30 -7.37 14.58 21.19
C GLN A 30 -8.31 13.37 21.29
N VAL A 31 -7.77 12.16 21.43
CA VAL A 31 -8.56 10.93 21.34
C VAL A 31 -8.76 10.22 22.67
N LYS A 32 -7.86 10.39 23.64
CA LYS A 32 -7.89 9.66 24.91
C LYS A 32 -9.16 10.00 25.69
N GLY A 33 -9.94 8.98 26.03
CA GLY A 33 -11.21 9.14 26.74
C GLY A 33 -12.32 9.84 25.94
N TYR A 34 -12.14 10.04 24.63
CA TYR A 34 -13.18 10.58 23.76
C TYR A 34 -14.06 9.44 23.21
N PRO A 35 -15.39 9.42 23.48
CA PRO A 35 -16.27 8.35 23.01
C PRO A 35 -16.29 8.22 21.49
N GLY A 36 -15.93 7.03 20.99
CA GLY A 36 -15.91 6.74 19.56
C GLY A 36 -14.89 7.59 18.79
N ALA A 37 -13.71 7.85 19.36
CA ALA A 37 -12.62 8.50 18.66
C ALA A 37 -12.18 7.71 17.42
N GLU A 38 -11.90 8.41 16.34
CA GLU A 38 -11.49 7.85 15.06
C GLU A 38 -10.14 8.44 14.69
N TYR A 39 -9.10 7.61 14.73
CA TYR A 39 -7.74 8.02 14.41
C TYR A 39 -6.92 6.88 13.82
N LYS A 40 -5.84 7.22 13.11
CA LYS A 40 -4.93 6.24 12.51
C LYS A 40 -3.55 6.80 12.32
N ALA A 41 -2.54 5.93 12.41
CA ALA A 41 -1.15 6.28 12.16
C ALA A 41 -0.71 5.96 10.72
N PHE A 42 0.14 6.82 10.17
CA PHE A 42 0.70 6.77 8.83
C PHE A 42 2.23 6.90 8.89
N PRO A 43 2.96 6.28 7.95
CA PRO A 43 4.43 6.28 7.98
C PRO A 43 5.04 7.59 7.44
N THR A 44 4.32 8.37 6.61
CA THR A 44 4.79 9.65 6.06
C THR A 44 3.76 10.75 6.27
N ARG A 45 4.19 12.00 6.16
CA ARG A 45 3.33 13.18 6.32
C ARG A 45 2.32 13.24 5.17
N GLU A 46 2.79 12.99 3.96
CA GLU A 46 2.02 13.03 2.73
C GLU A 46 0.88 12.00 2.76
N MET A 47 1.15 10.81 3.31
CA MET A 47 0.11 9.79 3.52
C MET A 47 -0.95 10.23 4.53
N ALA A 48 -0.55 10.90 5.60
CA ALA A 48 -1.47 11.41 6.60
C ALA A 48 -2.34 12.56 6.04
N GLU A 49 -1.74 13.47 5.28
CA GLU A 49 -2.43 14.58 4.62
C GLU A 49 -3.40 14.08 3.53
N ALA A 50 -3.01 13.07 2.74
CA ALA A 50 -3.91 12.43 1.78
C ALA A 50 -5.08 11.75 2.48
N ALA A 51 -4.81 10.96 3.52
CA ALA A 51 -5.85 10.28 4.29
C ALA A 51 -6.80 11.24 5.01
N TRP A 52 -6.33 12.44 5.38
CA TRP A 52 -7.17 13.49 5.95
C TRP A 52 -8.26 13.98 5.00
N GLN A 53 -8.05 13.88 3.68
CA GLN A 53 -9.07 14.20 2.67
C GLN A 53 -10.09 13.07 2.47
N GLU A 54 -9.82 11.88 3.03
CA GLU A 54 -10.69 10.72 2.99
C GLU A 54 -11.39 10.50 4.34
N SER A 55 -12.34 9.56 4.40
CA SER A 55 -13.02 9.20 5.65
C SER A 55 -12.23 8.15 6.45
N TYR A 56 -12.40 8.14 7.79
CA TYR A 56 -11.85 7.08 8.63
C TYR A 56 -12.28 5.67 8.16
N ALA A 57 -13.52 5.52 7.68
CA ALA A 57 -14.02 4.26 7.15
C ALA A 57 -13.18 3.73 5.98
N ALA A 58 -12.64 4.61 5.13
CA ALA A 58 -11.76 4.24 4.03
C ALA A 58 -10.42 3.68 4.52
N HIS A 59 -9.98 3.97 5.75
CA HIS A 59 -8.69 3.53 6.30
C HIS A 59 -8.80 2.54 7.47
N ARG A 60 -9.98 2.32 8.03
CA ARG A 60 -10.19 1.36 9.11
C ARG A 60 -9.80 -0.05 8.64
N GLY A 61 -9.01 -0.77 9.44
CA GLY A 61 -8.55 -2.12 9.12
C GLY A 61 -7.47 -2.24 8.03
N LYS A 62 -7.15 -1.17 7.29
CA LYS A 62 -6.10 -1.19 6.27
C LYS A 62 -4.70 -1.07 6.88
N ASN A 63 -3.72 -1.78 6.32
CA ASN A 63 -2.30 -1.60 6.66
C ASN A 63 -1.73 -0.39 5.89
N THR A 64 -1.40 0.69 6.59
CA THR A 64 -0.86 1.91 5.98
C THR A 64 0.57 1.76 5.48
N ALA A 65 1.31 0.73 5.92
CA ALA A 65 2.65 0.47 5.39
C ALA A 65 2.62 -0.09 3.96
N ALA A 66 1.53 -0.77 3.55
CA ALA A 66 1.42 -1.40 2.24
C ALA A 66 1.45 -0.40 1.07
N GLN A 67 1.11 0.87 1.33
CA GLN A 67 1.09 1.94 0.34
C GLN A 67 2.27 2.91 0.48
N GLN A 68 3.20 2.65 1.40
CA GLN A 68 4.34 3.54 1.65
C GLN A 68 5.21 3.76 0.40
N TRP A 69 5.30 2.76 -0.49
CA TRP A 69 6.08 2.84 -1.73
C TRP A 69 5.56 3.88 -2.72
N LEU A 70 4.26 4.24 -2.66
CA LEU A 70 3.70 5.33 -3.47
C LEU A 70 4.28 6.70 -3.11
N PHE A 71 4.85 6.83 -1.91
CA PHE A 71 5.43 8.06 -1.37
C PHE A 71 6.95 7.94 -1.20
N ALA A 72 7.59 6.92 -1.80
CA ALA A 72 9.04 6.80 -1.83
C ALA A 72 9.64 7.94 -2.70
N PRO A 73 10.93 8.30 -2.51
CA PRO A 73 11.57 9.34 -3.33
C PRO A 73 11.47 9.11 -4.84
N ASN A 74 11.44 7.84 -5.26
CA ASN A 74 11.26 7.41 -6.63
C ASN A 74 10.04 6.47 -6.68
N PRO A 75 8.81 6.99 -6.71
CA PRO A 75 7.62 6.16 -6.84
C PRO A 75 7.55 5.57 -8.26
N PRO A 76 6.81 4.47 -8.47
CA PRO A 76 6.56 3.95 -9.82
C PRO A 76 5.89 5.00 -10.72
N VAL A 77 6.33 5.04 -11.97
CA VAL A 77 5.72 5.92 -12.98
C VAL A 77 4.30 5.44 -13.27
N THR A 78 3.36 6.37 -13.40
CA THR A 78 1.97 6.09 -13.78
C THR A 78 1.55 6.97 -14.97
N PRO A 79 0.80 6.44 -15.96
CA PRO A 79 0.28 5.07 -16.04
C PRO A 79 1.40 4.06 -16.36
N SER A 80 1.30 2.87 -15.78
CA SER A 80 2.21 1.75 -16.06
C SER A 80 1.50 0.40 -15.99
N LEU A 81 2.13 -0.63 -16.55
CA LEU A 81 1.67 -2.01 -16.49
C LEU A 81 2.61 -2.80 -15.56
N CYS A 82 2.06 -3.32 -14.46
CA CYS A 82 2.78 -4.21 -13.54
C CYS A 82 2.45 -5.65 -13.89
N VAL A 83 3.47 -6.51 -13.90
CA VAL A 83 3.32 -7.94 -14.16
C VAL A 83 3.86 -8.76 -13.00
N ASP A 84 3.26 -9.92 -12.76
CA ASP A 84 3.70 -10.86 -11.73
C ASP A 84 3.36 -12.30 -12.15
N ALA A 85 4.11 -13.25 -11.62
CA ALA A 85 3.91 -14.67 -11.84
C ALA A 85 3.88 -15.46 -10.54
N ALA A 86 3.15 -16.57 -10.55
CA ALA A 86 3.08 -17.49 -9.43
C ALA A 86 3.32 -18.91 -9.92
N CYS A 87 4.10 -19.67 -9.15
CA CYS A 87 4.41 -21.06 -9.43
C CYS A 87 4.14 -21.93 -8.19
N SER A 88 3.38 -23.02 -8.35
CA SER A 88 3.11 -23.96 -7.26
C SER A 88 4.03 -25.18 -7.34
N GLY A 89 5.14 -25.15 -6.58
CA GLY A 89 6.21 -26.16 -6.65
C GLY A 89 7.27 -25.83 -7.71
N VAL A 90 8.40 -26.55 -7.73
CA VAL A 90 9.50 -26.31 -8.68
C VAL A 90 10.10 -27.64 -9.17
N PRO A 91 9.84 -28.08 -10.42
CA PRO A 91 8.89 -27.51 -11.39
C PRO A 91 7.42 -27.69 -10.97
N GLY A 92 6.53 -26.81 -11.42
CA GLY A 92 5.12 -26.85 -11.04
C GLY A 92 4.20 -26.07 -11.98
N PRO A 93 2.88 -26.05 -11.74
CA PRO A 93 1.96 -25.20 -12.48
C PRO A 93 2.30 -23.71 -12.30
N VAL A 94 2.35 -22.96 -13.40
CA VAL A 94 2.68 -21.53 -13.43
C VAL A 94 1.55 -20.72 -14.03
N GLU A 95 1.14 -19.64 -13.36
CA GLU A 95 0.28 -18.61 -13.91
C GLU A 95 0.96 -17.25 -13.84
N TYR A 96 0.52 -16.31 -14.68
CA TYR A 96 1.00 -14.93 -14.64
C TYR A 96 -0.10 -13.95 -15.05
N ARG A 97 0.03 -12.69 -14.62
CA ARG A 97 -0.94 -11.63 -14.92
C ARG A 97 -0.29 -10.27 -15.08
N GLY A 98 -1.01 -9.36 -15.72
CA GLY A 98 -0.67 -7.95 -15.84
C GLY A 98 -1.80 -7.06 -15.33
N VAL A 99 -1.48 -6.02 -14.57
CA VAL A 99 -2.43 -5.04 -14.02
C VAL A 99 -2.00 -3.61 -14.32
N ARG A 100 -2.94 -2.72 -14.65
CA ARG A 100 -2.69 -1.30 -14.88
C ARG A 100 -2.60 -0.56 -13.55
N LEU A 101 -1.57 0.26 -13.38
CA LEU A 101 -1.49 1.24 -12.29
C LEU A 101 -2.05 2.60 -12.73
N PRO A 102 -2.71 3.34 -11.82
CA PRO A 102 -2.92 3.02 -10.40
C PRO A 102 -4.17 2.16 -10.09
N GLU A 103 -5.07 1.94 -11.04
CA GLU A 103 -6.42 1.42 -10.79
C GLU A 103 -6.46 -0.05 -10.37
N GLY A 104 -5.42 -0.82 -10.71
CA GLY A 104 -5.36 -2.27 -10.48
C GLY A 104 -6.21 -3.08 -11.46
N GLU A 105 -6.61 -2.49 -12.60
CA GLU A 105 -7.36 -3.18 -13.64
C GLU A 105 -6.51 -4.32 -14.24
N GLN A 106 -7.03 -5.55 -14.23
CA GLN A 106 -6.34 -6.69 -14.84
C GLN A 106 -6.44 -6.63 -16.37
N VAL A 107 -5.29 -6.48 -17.03
CA VAL A 107 -5.19 -6.41 -18.51
C VAL A 107 -5.14 -7.81 -19.12
N PHE A 108 -4.40 -8.73 -18.50
CA PHE A 108 -4.35 -10.14 -18.90
C PHE A 108 -4.09 -11.07 -17.71
N ARG A 109 -4.47 -12.34 -17.87
CA ARG A 109 -4.15 -13.45 -16.96
C ARG A 109 -4.01 -14.73 -17.76
N GLN A 110 -2.92 -15.45 -17.55
CA GLN A 110 -2.55 -16.62 -18.33
C GLN A 110 -2.15 -17.79 -17.42
N GLY A 111 -2.44 -19.02 -17.86
CA GLY A 111 -2.19 -20.25 -17.11
C GLY A 111 -3.40 -20.73 -16.28
N PRO A 112 -3.18 -21.71 -15.36
CA PRO A 112 -1.89 -22.32 -15.06
C PRO A 112 -1.39 -23.22 -16.19
N PHE A 113 -0.12 -23.07 -16.57
CA PHE A 113 0.60 -23.94 -17.49
C PHE A 113 1.41 -24.98 -16.71
N PRO A 114 1.47 -26.25 -17.15
CA PRO A 114 2.21 -27.29 -16.44
C PRO A 114 3.74 -27.14 -16.61
N GLY A 115 4.49 -27.60 -15.60
CA GLY A 115 5.95 -27.81 -15.71
C GLY A 115 6.82 -26.55 -15.78
N GLY A 116 6.34 -25.41 -15.30
CA GLY A 116 7.10 -24.16 -15.28
C GLY A 116 7.88 -23.91 -13.98
N THR A 117 8.51 -22.73 -13.93
CA THR A 117 9.14 -22.16 -12.73
C THR A 117 8.72 -20.70 -12.59
N ASN A 118 8.97 -20.09 -11.43
CA ASN A 118 8.66 -18.68 -11.20
C ASN A 118 9.30 -17.76 -12.26
N ASN A 119 10.60 -17.96 -12.54
CA ASN A 119 11.34 -17.16 -13.52
C ASN A 119 10.79 -17.29 -14.95
N ILE A 120 10.31 -18.49 -15.33
CA ILE A 120 9.65 -18.69 -16.62
C ILE A 120 8.36 -17.87 -16.68
N GLY A 121 7.56 -17.90 -15.61
CA GLY A 121 6.34 -17.10 -15.51
C GLY A 121 6.63 -15.60 -15.60
N GLU A 122 7.62 -15.10 -14.86
CA GLU A 122 8.02 -13.69 -14.88
C GLU A 122 8.49 -13.25 -16.28
N PHE A 123 9.32 -14.07 -16.94
CA PHE A 123 9.77 -13.82 -18.31
C PHE A 123 8.60 -13.74 -19.29
N LEU A 124 7.67 -14.70 -19.25
CA LEU A 124 6.49 -14.71 -20.12
C LEU A 124 5.57 -13.51 -19.87
N ALA A 125 5.43 -13.09 -18.62
CA ALA A 125 4.61 -11.95 -18.26
C ALA A 125 5.18 -10.64 -18.84
N LEU A 126 6.50 -10.46 -18.77
CA LEU A 126 7.19 -9.32 -19.38
C LEU A 126 7.08 -9.33 -20.90
N VAL A 127 7.26 -10.49 -21.54
CA VAL A 127 7.13 -10.61 -23.01
C VAL A 127 5.70 -10.33 -23.48
N HIS A 128 4.68 -10.74 -22.73
CA HIS A 128 3.28 -10.44 -23.05
C HIS A 128 2.97 -8.93 -22.94
N ALA A 129 3.62 -8.24 -22.00
CA ALA A 129 3.39 -6.82 -21.74
C ALA A 129 4.02 -5.86 -22.77
N LEU A 130 4.95 -6.33 -23.60
CA LEU A 130 5.65 -5.57 -24.64
C LEU A 130 4.94 -5.68 -26.00
#